data_AF-A0A1M6CSH6-F1
#
_entry.id   AF-A0A1M6CSH6-F1
#
_cell.length_a   1.000
_cell.length_b   1.000
_cell.length_c   1.000
_cell.angle_alpha   90.00
_cell.angle_beta   90.00
_cell.angle_gamma   90.00
#
_symmetry.space_group_name_H-M   'P 1'
#
loop_
_entity.id
_entity.type
_entity.pdbx_description
1 polymer ?
#
loop_
_entity_poly.entity_id
_entity_poly.type
_entity_poly.pdbx_seq_one_letter_code
_entity_poly.pdbx_strand_id
1 'polypeptide(L)'
;MKEMSSKGVRSGRLACSLLLITSLLLILFNHCYKRSYAMPIQAAEAETIQETASFEETEIIEETETIEETYTFEETVILNNLAECTTVTIQEECAVLAGPKKTLQEAEKTVYHIPSSFVHPVSGKTVSYKGGKTIERSAKITYGRAGYINAMASPDSDGFMKLDDRFLIAVGSGFGTVPGQYIDLVLGNGVVIKCIMGDEKADVDTDSTNIFTYRSCCCSEFIIDQNSIRSDIYERGNASLKSYTWGSPVVKVIVYDYHYES
;
A
#
# COMPACT_ATOMS: atom_id res chain seq x y z
N MET A 1 -47.54 -20.52 54.80
CA MET A 1 -46.60 -20.65 53.67
C MET A 1 -47.05 -19.69 52.57
N LYS A 2 -46.21 -18.73 52.20
CA LYS A 2 -46.55 -17.68 51.22
C LYS A 2 -46.13 -18.18 49.83
N GLU A 3 -47.08 -18.43 48.94
CA GLU A 3 -46.81 -18.89 47.59
C GLU A 3 -46.00 -17.86 46.80
N MET A 4 -44.84 -18.28 46.28
CA MET A 4 -44.03 -17.47 45.37
C MET A 4 -44.66 -17.52 43.97
N SER A 5 -45.14 -16.37 43.51
CA SER A 5 -45.71 -16.18 42.17
C SER A 5 -44.67 -16.42 41.07
N SER A 6 -45.02 -17.23 40.06
CA SER A 6 -44.19 -17.63 38.92
C SER A 6 -43.73 -16.48 38.00
N LYS A 7 -44.20 -15.25 38.24
CA LYS A 7 -43.80 -14.06 37.47
C LYS A 7 -42.39 -13.56 37.79
N GLY A 8 -41.82 -13.93 38.94
CA GLY A 8 -40.44 -13.53 39.32
C GLY A 8 -39.32 -14.33 38.64
N VAL A 9 -39.61 -15.53 38.14
CA VAL A 9 -38.57 -16.43 37.57
C VAL A 9 -38.29 -16.12 36.09
N ARG A 10 -39.24 -15.50 35.38
CA ARG A 10 -39.08 -15.16 33.96
C ARG A 10 -38.27 -13.88 33.70
N SER A 11 -38.32 -12.88 34.59
CA SER A 11 -37.57 -11.62 34.42
C SER A 11 -36.06 -11.77 34.70
N GLY A 12 -35.69 -12.64 35.66
CA GLY A 12 -34.29 -12.89 36.02
C GLY A 12 -33.48 -13.59 34.92
N ARG A 13 -34.11 -14.47 34.13
CA ARG A 13 -33.44 -15.17 33.01
C ARG A 13 -33.14 -14.24 31.83
N LEU A 14 -34.02 -13.28 31.53
CA LEU A 14 -33.77 -12.28 30.48
C LEU A 14 -32.64 -11.31 30.89
N ALA A 15 -32.65 -10.84 32.13
CA ALA A 15 -31.63 -9.93 32.64
C ALA A 15 -30.23 -10.58 32.68
N CYS A 16 -30.13 -11.83 33.11
CA CYS A 16 -28.85 -12.57 33.08
C CYS A 16 -28.35 -12.81 31.65
N SER A 17 -29.25 -13.07 30.70
CA SER A 17 -28.89 -13.24 29.29
C SER A 17 -28.35 -11.95 28.67
N LEU A 18 -28.99 -10.80 28.96
CA LEU A 18 -28.52 -9.49 28.50
C LEU A 18 -27.15 -9.10 29.08
N LEU A 19 -26.91 -9.39 30.36
CA LEU A 19 -25.61 -9.15 30.99
C LEU A 19 -24.49 -10.04 30.40
N LEU A 20 -24.80 -11.30 30.08
CA LEU A 20 -23.83 -12.20 29.45
C LEU A 20 -23.52 -11.78 28.01
N ILE A 21 -24.54 -11.38 27.23
CA ILE A 21 -24.36 -10.93 25.85
C ILE A 21 -23.56 -9.62 25.80
N THR A 22 -23.88 -8.65 26.66
CA THR A 22 -23.15 -7.37 26.72
C THR A 22 -21.70 -7.55 27.16
N SER A 23 -21.45 -8.44 28.13
CA SER A 23 -20.09 -8.80 28.55
C SER A 23 -19.30 -9.46 27.41
N LEU A 24 -19.90 -10.41 26.68
CA LEU A 24 -19.26 -11.06 25.54
C LEU A 24 -18.93 -10.07 24.40
N LEU A 25 -19.84 -9.13 24.11
CA LEU A 25 -19.62 -8.08 23.13
C LEU A 25 -18.50 -7.11 23.55
N LEU A 26 -18.40 -6.76 24.83
CA LEU A 26 -17.31 -5.95 25.37
C LEU A 26 -15.95 -6.68 25.30
N ILE A 27 -15.93 -7.98 25.57
CA ILE A 27 -14.73 -8.81 25.43
C ILE A 27 -14.29 -8.88 23.97
N LEU A 28 -15.23 -9.12 23.04
CA LEU A 28 -14.95 -9.14 21.60
C LEU A 28 -14.48 -7.77 21.10
N PHE A 29 -15.10 -6.69 21.54
CA PHE A 29 -14.69 -5.33 21.20
C PHE A 29 -13.27 -5.05 21.70
N ASN A 30 -12.94 -5.39 22.96
CA ASN A 30 -11.60 -5.23 23.51
C ASN A 30 -10.56 -6.11 22.79
N HIS A 31 -10.94 -7.32 22.38
CA HIS A 31 -10.04 -8.21 21.66
C HIS A 31 -9.76 -7.71 20.23
N CYS A 32 -10.79 -7.25 19.52
CA CYS A 32 -10.66 -6.60 18.22
C CYS A 32 -9.86 -5.29 18.33
N TYR A 33 -10.11 -4.47 19.36
CA TYR A 33 -9.40 -3.22 19.59
C TYR A 33 -7.91 -3.47 19.87
N LYS A 34 -7.56 -4.41 20.75
CA LYS A 34 -6.16 -4.77 21.00
C LYS A 34 -5.47 -5.34 19.76
N ARG A 35 -6.16 -6.14 18.94
CA ARG A 35 -5.57 -6.72 17.73
C ARG A 35 -5.35 -5.69 16.62
N SER A 36 -6.18 -4.65 16.53
CA SER A 36 -6.06 -3.60 15.51
C SER A 36 -5.20 -2.41 15.93
N TYR A 37 -4.99 -2.17 17.22
CA TYR A 37 -4.34 -0.94 17.71
C TYR A 37 -3.21 -1.14 18.74
N ALA A 38 -2.83 -2.37 19.10
CA ALA A 38 -1.62 -2.60 19.89
C ALA A 38 -0.36 -2.43 18.99
N MET A 39 0.03 -1.18 18.75
CA MET A 39 1.42 -0.86 18.47
C MET A 39 2.22 -0.97 19.77
N PRO A 40 3.41 -1.59 19.79
CA PRO A 40 4.35 -1.37 20.87
C PRO A 40 4.79 0.09 20.81
N ILE A 41 4.41 0.87 21.81
CA ILE A 41 5.09 2.13 22.10
C ILE A 41 6.45 1.73 22.67
N GLN A 42 7.50 1.80 21.86
CA GLN A 42 8.86 1.85 22.38
C GLN A 42 8.98 3.17 23.16
N ALA A 43 8.88 3.05 24.48
CA ALA A 43 9.20 4.13 25.39
C ALA A 43 10.70 4.41 25.23
N ALA A 44 11.04 5.51 24.55
CA ALA A 44 12.36 6.08 24.63
C ALA A 44 12.53 6.62 26.05
N GLU A 45 13.39 5.97 26.83
CA GLU A 45 13.83 6.47 28.12
C GLU A 45 14.60 7.78 27.86
N ALA A 46 13.99 8.90 28.25
CA ALA A 46 14.65 10.20 28.23
C ALA A 46 15.64 10.24 29.40
N GLU A 47 16.91 9.94 29.12
CA GLU A 47 17.99 10.24 30.06
C GLU A 47 18.11 11.76 30.20
N THR A 48 17.93 12.20 31.45
CA THR A 48 17.92 13.60 31.84
C THR A 48 19.35 14.06 32.06
N ILE A 49 19.92 14.83 31.14
CA ILE A 49 21.20 15.49 31.36
C ILE A 49 20.93 16.91 31.84
N GLN A 50 21.40 17.21 33.04
CA GLN A 50 21.27 18.52 33.69
C GLN A 50 22.04 19.58 32.91
N GLU A 51 21.30 20.54 32.37
CA GLU A 51 21.82 21.77 31.79
C GLU A 51 22.32 22.68 32.94
N THR A 52 23.64 22.84 33.06
CA THR A 52 24.23 23.88 33.89
C THR A 52 24.63 25.05 32.99
N ALA A 53 23.80 26.09 33.04
CA ALA A 53 24.06 27.35 32.39
C ALA A 53 25.21 28.09 33.07
N SER A 54 26.24 28.44 32.29
CA SER A 54 27.14 29.55 32.60
C SER A 54 27.27 30.44 31.37
N PHE A 55 26.83 31.67 31.55
CA PHE A 55 26.70 32.75 30.57
C PHE A 55 28.02 33.54 30.57
N GLU A 56 28.74 33.61 29.45
CA GLU A 56 29.69 34.70 29.17
C GLU A 56 29.58 35.12 27.70
N GLU A 57 29.82 36.40 27.47
CA GLU A 57 29.23 37.29 26.45
C GLU A 57 30.06 37.40 25.15
N THR A 58 29.36 37.66 24.04
CA THR A 58 29.82 38.27 22.75
C THR A 58 30.76 37.41 21.88
N GLU A 59 30.61 37.29 20.55
CA GLU A 59 30.56 38.32 19.51
C GLU A 59 30.04 37.71 18.18
N ILE A 60 29.39 38.52 17.34
CA ILE A 60 28.70 38.15 16.09
C ILE A 60 29.72 38.03 14.93
N ILE A 61 29.78 36.90 14.21
CA ILE A 61 30.24 36.84 12.81
C ILE A 61 29.42 35.78 12.04
N GLU A 62 28.85 36.19 10.90
CA GLU A 62 28.17 35.36 9.90
C GLU A 62 29.17 34.42 9.20
N GLU A 63 28.89 33.13 9.12
CA GLU A 63 29.25 32.34 7.93
C GLU A 63 28.44 31.02 7.86
N THR A 64 27.84 30.82 6.70
CA THR A 64 27.03 29.66 6.31
C THR A 64 27.94 28.50 5.95
N GLU A 65 27.83 27.35 6.63
CA GLU A 65 28.44 26.11 6.11
C GLU A 65 27.61 24.87 6.43
N THR A 66 27.49 24.05 5.40
CA THR A 66 26.71 22.82 5.26
C THR A 66 27.31 21.69 6.09
N ILE A 67 26.50 21.04 6.92
CA ILE A 67 26.92 19.88 7.72
C ILE A 67 26.74 18.61 6.88
N GLU A 68 27.84 17.96 6.52
CA GLU A 68 27.86 16.60 5.97
C GLU A 68 28.01 15.59 7.13
N GLU A 69 26.99 14.75 7.35
CA GLU A 69 27.03 13.67 8.33
C GLU A 69 27.71 12.42 7.74
N THR A 70 28.90 12.09 8.24
CA THR A 70 29.59 10.82 7.96
C THR A 70 29.06 9.69 8.86
N TYR A 71 28.56 8.62 8.25
CA TYR A 71 28.20 7.37 8.92
C TYR A 71 29.32 6.33 8.73
N THR A 72 29.88 5.79 9.82
CA THR A 72 30.87 4.70 9.80
C THR A 72 30.21 3.37 10.14
N PHE A 73 30.44 2.33 9.33
CA PHE A 73 30.02 0.95 9.58
C PHE A 73 31.26 0.11 9.94
N GLU A 74 31.24 -0.59 11.08
CA GLU A 74 32.30 -1.51 11.49
C GLU A 74 32.07 -2.90 10.89
N GLU A 75 33.01 -3.38 10.06
CA GLU A 75 33.08 -4.79 9.69
C GLU A 75 34.26 -5.44 10.44
N THR A 76 33.92 -6.31 11.39
CA THR A 76 34.88 -7.11 12.16
C THR A 76 35.49 -8.22 11.30
N VAL A 77 36.80 -8.15 11.03
CA VAL A 77 37.59 -9.28 10.53
C VAL A 77 38.73 -9.56 11.51
N ILE A 78 38.69 -10.73 12.14
CA ILE A 78 39.71 -11.24 13.07
C ILE A 78 40.89 -11.78 12.26
N LEU A 79 42.09 -11.21 12.42
CA LEU A 79 43.35 -11.84 12.03
C LEU A 79 44.46 -11.56 13.07
N ASN A 80 45.15 -12.64 13.43
CA ASN A 80 46.05 -12.78 14.56
C ASN A 80 47.41 -12.06 14.40
N ASN A 81 47.85 -11.46 15.51
CA ASN A 81 49.22 -11.33 16.02
C ASN A 81 50.28 -10.47 15.28
N LEU A 82 50.96 -9.73 16.17
CA LEU A 82 52.27 -9.07 16.14
C LEU A 82 52.37 -7.63 15.64
N ALA A 83 52.76 -6.80 16.61
CA ALA A 83 53.20 -5.42 16.56
C ALA A 83 54.19 -5.13 15.42
N GLU A 84 54.02 -3.99 14.76
CA GLU A 84 54.93 -2.85 14.94
C GLU A 84 54.38 -1.62 14.21
N CYS A 85 54.50 -0.48 14.88
CA CYS A 85 54.09 0.84 14.41
C CYS A 85 55.03 1.28 13.27
N THR A 86 54.49 1.59 12.10
CA THR A 86 55.19 2.40 11.10
C THR A 86 54.17 3.28 10.38
N THR A 87 54.24 4.58 10.66
CA THR A 87 53.49 5.61 9.94
C THR A 87 54.10 5.80 8.56
N VAL A 88 53.37 5.39 7.51
CA VAL A 88 53.70 5.71 6.12
C VAL A 88 52.68 6.72 5.62
N THR A 89 53.16 7.94 5.35
CA THR A 89 52.37 9.00 4.71
C THR A 89 52.34 8.71 3.22
N ILE A 90 51.17 8.40 2.67
CA ILE A 90 50.94 8.37 1.23
C ILE A 90 49.94 9.48 0.91
N GLN A 91 50.42 10.52 0.22
CA GLN A 91 49.58 11.47 -0.50
C GLN A 91 49.14 10.78 -1.79
N GLU A 92 47.86 10.48 -1.93
CA GLU A 92 47.29 10.08 -3.22
C GLU A 92 46.25 11.10 -3.68
N GLU A 93 46.47 11.54 -4.92
CA GLU A 93 45.64 12.46 -5.67
C GLU A 93 44.16 12.02 -5.66
N CYS A 94 43.25 12.95 -5.35
CA CYS A 94 41.83 12.79 -5.67
C CYS A 94 41.64 12.81 -7.18
N ALA A 95 41.90 11.69 -7.83
CA ALA A 95 41.51 11.45 -9.20
C ALA A 95 40.00 11.25 -9.25
N VAL A 96 39.33 12.26 -9.79
CA VAL A 96 37.92 12.30 -10.17
C VAL A 96 37.59 11.07 -11.04
N LEU A 97 36.96 10.07 -10.45
CA LEU A 97 36.20 9.04 -11.17
C LEU A 97 34.73 9.11 -10.75
N ALA A 98 34.16 10.31 -10.80
CA ALA A 98 32.73 10.43 -11.02
C ALA A 98 32.47 9.99 -12.47
N GLY A 99 32.27 8.68 -12.66
CA GLY A 99 31.68 8.16 -13.88
C GLY A 99 30.40 8.94 -14.20
N PRO A 100 30.00 9.07 -15.48
CA PRO A 100 28.88 9.90 -15.85
C PRO A 100 27.66 9.50 -15.02
N LYS A 101 27.20 10.42 -14.16
CA LYS A 101 25.93 10.31 -13.46
C LYS A 101 24.89 10.20 -14.56
N LYS A 102 24.43 8.97 -14.85
CA LYS A 102 23.36 8.73 -15.80
C LYS A 102 22.18 9.51 -15.25
N THR A 103 21.89 10.67 -15.84
CA THR A 103 20.68 11.43 -15.57
C THR A 103 19.55 10.43 -15.73
N LEU A 104 18.89 10.08 -14.62
CA LEU A 104 17.66 9.29 -14.66
C LEU A 104 16.67 10.17 -15.42
N GLN A 105 16.55 9.90 -16.72
CA GLN A 105 15.59 10.56 -17.58
C GLN A 105 14.24 10.24 -16.96
N GLU A 106 13.55 11.26 -16.44
CA GLU A 106 12.23 11.07 -15.86
C GLU A 106 11.35 10.50 -16.98
N ALA A 107 10.94 9.25 -16.82
CA ALA A 107 10.17 8.57 -17.84
C ALA A 107 8.88 9.36 -18.10
N GLU A 108 8.57 9.58 -19.37
CA GLU A 108 7.35 10.25 -19.79
C GLU A 108 6.14 9.48 -19.24
N LYS A 109 5.12 10.24 -18.82
CA LYS A 109 3.93 9.69 -18.15
C LYS A 109 2.70 10.54 -18.45
N THR A 110 1.58 9.88 -18.61
CA THR A 110 0.25 10.49 -18.72
C THR A 110 -0.49 10.35 -17.39
N VAL A 111 -1.07 11.46 -16.91
CA VAL A 111 -1.83 11.49 -15.64
C VAL A 111 -3.32 11.65 -15.92
N TYR A 112 -4.10 10.68 -15.48
CA TYR A 112 -5.55 10.69 -15.55
C TYR A 112 -6.14 11.01 -14.18
N HIS A 113 -6.94 12.07 -14.11
CA HIS A 113 -7.72 12.39 -12.91
C HIS A 113 -9.01 11.58 -12.90
N ILE A 114 -9.26 10.84 -11.82
CA ILE A 114 -10.44 9.98 -11.70
C ILE A 114 -11.59 10.79 -11.08
N PRO A 115 -12.71 10.96 -11.79
CA PRO A 115 -13.84 11.72 -11.26
C PRO A 115 -14.52 10.97 -10.10
N SER A 116 -15.10 11.72 -9.16
CA SER A 116 -15.84 11.17 -8.01
C SER A 116 -17.22 10.61 -8.38
N SER A 117 -17.59 10.64 -9.66
CA SER A 117 -18.85 10.13 -10.19
C SER A 117 -18.77 9.91 -11.70
N PHE A 118 -19.64 9.04 -12.22
CA PHE A 118 -19.77 8.77 -13.65
C PHE A 118 -21.25 8.62 -14.03
N VAL A 119 -21.56 8.67 -15.32
CA VAL A 119 -22.92 8.43 -15.82
C VAL A 119 -23.08 6.95 -16.13
N HIS A 120 -24.03 6.28 -15.49
CA HIS A 120 -24.31 4.88 -15.74
C HIS A 120 -24.89 4.71 -17.16
N PRO A 121 -24.24 3.95 -18.06
CA PRO A 121 -24.59 3.93 -19.48
C PRO A 121 -25.99 3.38 -19.77
N VAL A 122 -26.45 2.40 -18.98
CA VAL A 122 -27.80 1.83 -19.14
C VAL A 122 -28.91 2.72 -18.55
N SER A 123 -28.71 3.26 -17.34
CA SER A 123 -29.77 3.98 -16.62
C SER A 123 -29.77 5.49 -16.85
N GLY A 124 -28.70 6.05 -17.41
CA GLY A 124 -28.48 7.49 -17.57
C GLY A 124 -28.27 8.25 -16.26
N LYS A 125 -28.28 7.58 -15.11
CA LYS A 125 -28.14 8.21 -13.79
C LYS A 125 -26.67 8.47 -13.47
N THR A 126 -26.39 9.60 -12.83
CA THR A 126 -25.09 9.85 -12.22
C THR A 126 -24.92 8.97 -10.98
N VAL A 127 -23.82 8.20 -10.95
CA VAL A 127 -23.45 7.30 -9.86
C VAL A 127 -22.20 7.84 -9.19
N SER A 128 -22.18 7.90 -7.86
CA SER A 128 -21.00 8.28 -7.09
C SER A 128 -19.97 7.15 -7.09
N TYR A 129 -18.75 7.44 -7.49
CA TYR A 129 -17.62 6.53 -7.34
C TYR A 129 -17.13 6.56 -5.89
N LYS A 130 -17.13 5.39 -5.25
CA LYS A 130 -16.74 5.23 -3.83
C LYS A 130 -15.36 4.61 -3.65
N GLY A 131 -14.57 4.50 -4.71
CA GLY A 131 -13.22 3.95 -4.58
C GLY A 131 -13.08 2.45 -4.79
N GLY A 132 -14.13 1.81 -5.35
CA GLY A 132 -14.16 0.37 -5.58
C GLY A 132 -12.92 -0.10 -6.35
N LYS A 133 -12.23 -1.07 -5.76
CA LYS A 133 -11.15 -1.87 -6.35
C LYS A 133 -11.62 -3.32 -6.28
N THR A 134 -12.12 -3.85 -7.39
CA THR A 134 -12.63 -5.22 -7.45
C THR A 134 -11.52 -6.21 -7.80
N ILE A 135 -11.86 -7.47 -7.98
CA ILE A 135 -10.93 -8.54 -8.34
C ILE A 135 -11.40 -9.25 -9.61
N GLU A 136 -10.45 -9.74 -10.41
CA GLU A 136 -10.69 -10.60 -11.57
C GLU A 136 -9.73 -11.80 -11.51
N ARG A 137 -10.19 -12.97 -11.96
CA ARG A 137 -9.42 -14.20 -11.88
C ARG A 137 -8.42 -14.29 -13.03
N SER A 138 -7.18 -14.62 -12.73
CA SER A 138 -6.13 -14.87 -13.72
C SER A 138 -6.54 -15.89 -14.78
N ALA A 139 -7.34 -16.90 -14.42
CA ALA A 139 -7.85 -17.92 -15.34
C ALA A 139 -8.78 -17.34 -16.45
N LYS A 140 -9.31 -16.13 -16.29
CA LYS A 140 -10.07 -15.42 -17.32
C LYS A 140 -9.18 -14.71 -18.35
N ILE A 141 -7.91 -14.51 -18.01
CA ILE A 141 -6.90 -13.78 -18.81
C ILE A 141 -5.93 -14.79 -19.43
N THR A 142 -6.46 -15.69 -20.25
CA THR A 142 -5.68 -16.82 -20.80
C THR A 142 -5.34 -16.67 -22.29
N TYR A 143 -5.94 -15.71 -23.00
CA TYR A 143 -5.78 -15.55 -24.44
C TYR A 143 -5.75 -14.07 -24.87
N GLY A 144 -5.06 -13.78 -25.97
CA GLY A 144 -4.96 -12.42 -26.55
C GLY A 144 -3.71 -11.66 -26.13
N ARG A 145 -3.72 -10.33 -26.33
CA ARG A 145 -2.56 -9.46 -26.08
C ARG A 145 -2.08 -9.48 -24.62
N ALA A 146 -2.94 -9.84 -23.66
CA ALA A 146 -2.61 -9.76 -22.23
C ALA A 146 -2.17 -11.09 -21.59
N GLY A 147 -2.41 -12.22 -22.27
CA GLY A 147 -2.11 -13.56 -21.72
C GLY A 147 -0.63 -13.79 -21.39
N TYR A 148 0.29 -13.15 -22.11
CA TYR A 148 1.73 -13.30 -21.84
C TYR A 148 2.17 -12.66 -20.52
N ILE A 149 1.61 -11.49 -20.16
CA ILE A 149 1.88 -10.83 -18.87
C ILE A 149 1.42 -11.70 -17.71
N ASN A 150 0.20 -12.24 -17.82
CA ASN A 150 -0.35 -13.14 -16.81
C ASN A 150 0.49 -14.43 -16.66
N ALA A 151 1.07 -14.95 -17.75
CA ALA A 151 1.93 -16.13 -17.73
C ALA A 151 3.30 -15.91 -17.06
N MET A 152 3.79 -14.67 -17.02
CA MET A 152 5.04 -14.31 -16.32
C MET A 152 4.82 -13.93 -14.86
N ALA A 153 3.57 -13.63 -14.49
CA ALA A 153 3.21 -13.23 -13.13
C ALA A 153 3.10 -14.42 -12.18
N SER A 154 3.24 -14.13 -10.89
CA SER A 154 3.02 -15.11 -9.80
C SER A 154 2.20 -14.47 -8.68
N PRO A 155 1.36 -15.24 -7.97
CA PRO A 155 0.60 -14.72 -6.85
C PRO A 155 1.51 -14.39 -5.66
N ASP A 156 1.22 -13.30 -4.97
CA ASP A 156 1.79 -13.03 -3.65
C ASP A 156 1.13 -13.86 -2.54
N SER A 157 1.53 -13.63 -1.29
CA SER A 157 1.03 -14.40 -0.14
C SER A 157 -0.46 -14.23 0.15
N ASP A 158 -1.11 -13.19 -0.37
CA ASP A 158 -2.57 -13.02 -0.28
C ASP A 158 -3.29 -13.44 -1.58
N GLY A 159 -2.55 -13.97 -2.57
CA GLY A 159 -3.07 -14.45 -3.86
C GLY A 159 -3.29 -13.38 -4.93
N PHE A 160 -2.70 -12.19 -4.78
CA PHE A 160 -2.72 -11.17 -5.85
C PHE A 160 -1.61 -11.44 -6.85
N MET A 161 -1.93 -11.48 -8.14
CA MET A 161 -0.94 -11.69 -9.18
C MET A 161 0.01 -10.50 -9.26
N LYS A 162 1.31 -10.77 -9.32
CA LYS A 162 2.38 -9.78 -9.44
C LYS A 162 3.38 -10.12 -10.53
N LEU A 163 3.90 -9.09 -11.17
CA LEU A 163 5.14 -9.13 -11.94
C LEU A 163 6.10 -8.17 -11.26
N ASP A 164 7.25 -8.70 -10.82
CA ASP A 164 8.20 -8.00 -9.96
C ASP A 164 7.52 -7.39 -8.70
N ASP A 165 7.75 -6.11 -8.44
CA ASP A 165 7.16 -5.41 -7.29
C ASP A 165 5.72 -4.92 -7.52
N ARG A 166 5.11 -5.22 -8.69
CA ARG A 166 3.87 -4.58 -9.14
C ARG A 166 2.69 -5.54 -9.26
N PHE A 167 1.50 -5.05 -8.92
CA PHE A 167 0.26 -5.82 -9.03
C PHE A 167 -0.29 -5.80 -10.44
N LEU A 168 -0.71 -6.96 -10.95
CA LEU A 168 -1.47 -7.02 -12.20
C LEU A 168 -2.87 -6.45 -11.94
N ILE A 169 -3.30 -5.55 -12.81
CA ILE A 169 -4.65 -4.98 -12.78
C ILE A 169 -5.28 -4.99 -14.17
N ALA A 170 -6.62 -5.07 -14.22
CA ALA A 170 -7.39 -4.70 -15.37
C ALA A 170 -7.90 -3.26 -15.26
N VAL A 171 -7.76 -2.50 -16.34
CA VAL A 171 -8.31 -1.14 -16.50
C VAL A 171 -9.03 -1.02 -17.83
N GLY A 172 -9.89 0.00 -17.98
CA GLY A 172 -10.62 0.21 -19.22
C GLY A 172 -9.79 0.95 -20.27
N SER A 173 -10.25 0.87 -21.53
CA SER A 173 -9.57 1.45 -22.69
C SER A 173 -9.41 2.98 -22.63
N GLY A 174 -10.15 3.66 -21.76
CA GLY A 174 -10.04 5.11 -21.52
C GLY A 174 -8.65 5.58 -21.06
N PHE A 175 -7.79 4.66 -20.60
CA PHE A 175 -6.40 4.94 -20.22
C PHE A 175 -5.38 4.73 -21.35
N GLY A 176 -5.79 4.23 -22.52
CA GLY A 176 -4.89 4.08 -23.68
C GLY A 176 -3.70 3.14 -23.45
N THR A 177 -3.80 2.19 -22.53
CA THR A 177 -2.71 1.30 -22.10
C THR A 177 -2.59 0.07 -22.99
N VAL A 178 -1.38 -0.46 -23.14
CA VAL A 178 -1.16 -1.83 -23.67
C VAL A 178 -0.82 -2.82 -22.56
N PRO A 179 -0.98 -4.13 -22.78
CA PRO A 179 -0.54 -5.13 -21.79
C PRO A 179 0.94 -4.97 -21.46
N GLY A 180 1.27 -5.00 -20.17
CA GLY A 180 2.61 -4.78 -19.66
C GLY A 180 2.92 -3.32 -19.35
N GLN A 181 2.05 -2.37 -19.69
CA GLN A 181 2.28 -0.96 -19.36
C GLN A 181 2.38 -0.78 -17.85
N TYR A 182 3.38 -0.02 -17.42
CA TYR A 182 3.51 0.36 -16.02
C TYR A 182 2.42 1.38 -15.67
N ILE A 183 1.70 1.12 -14.57
CA ILE A 183 0.59 1.95 -14.11
C ILE A 183 0.71 2.13 -12.60
N ASP A 184 0.48 3.34 -12.09
CA ASP A 184 0.31 3.56 -10.65
C ASP A 184 -1.11 4.06 -10.34
N LEU A 185 -1.75 3.45 -9.33
CA LEU A 185 -3.00 3.93 -8.77
C LEU A 185 -2.69 4.84 -7.58
N VAL A 186 -3.01 6.13 -7.68
CA VAL A 186 -2.86 7.08 -6.58
C VAL A 186 -4.18 7.18 -5.84
N LEU A 187 -4.17 6.86 -4.56
CA LEU A 187 -5.33 6.92 -3.69
C LEU A 187 -5.52 8.31 -3.10
N GLY A 188 -6.76 8.65 -2.72
CA GLY A 188 -7.10 9.94 -2.10
C GLY A 188 -6.38 10.24 -0.78
N ASN A 189 -5.87 9.22 -0.10
CA ASN A 189 -5.03 9.35 1.10
C ASN A 189 -3.51 9.42 0.78
N GLY A 190 -3.14 9.60 -0.49
CA GLY A 190 -1.74 9.75 -0.94
C GLY A 190 -0.99 8.43 -1.16
N VAL A 191 -1.59 7.28 -0.81
CA VAL A 191 -0.99 5.96 -1.04
C VAL A 191 -0.90 5.69 -2.53
N VAL A 192 0.27 5.23 -2.98
CA VAL A 192 0.49 4.79 -4.36
C VAL A 192 0.55 3.28 -4.40
N ILE A 193 -0.30 2.66 -5.21
CA ILE A 193 -0.23 1.23 -5.51
C ILE A 193 0.45 1.07 -6.86
N LYS A 194 1.63 0.47 -6.87
CA LYS A 194 2.37 0.15 -8.10
C LYS A 194 1.72 -1.03 -8.79
N CYS A 195 1.34 -0.82 -10.04
CA CYS A 195 0.65 -1.81 -10.85
C CYS A 195 1.29 -1.96 -12.23
N ILE A 196 0.84 -2.99 -12.93
CA ILE A 196 1.13 -3.26 -14.33
C ILE A 196 -0.16 -3.69 -15.01
N MET A 197 -0.34 -3.26 -16.26
CA MET A 197 -1.52 -3.60 -17.06
C MET A 197 -1.55 -5.09 -17.38
N GLY A 198 -2.48 -5.80 -16.76
CA GLY A 198 -2.64 -7.25 -16.86
C GLY A 198 -3.81 -7.69 -17.75
N ASP A 199 -4.84 -6.86 -17.95
CA ASP A 199 -5.97 -7.14 -18.85
C ASP A 199 -6.77 -5.87 -19.20
N GLU A 200 -7.41 -5.83 -20.36
CA GLU A 200 -8.25 -4.70 -20.78
C GLU A 200 -9.73 -5.00 -20.53
N LYS A 201 -10.39 -4.16 -19.75
CA LYS A 201 -11.83 -4.30 -19.51
C LYS A 201 -12.60 -4.06 -20.82
N ALA A 202 -13.62 -4.87 -21.06
CA ALA A 202 -14.46 -4.71 -22.24
C ALA A 202 -15.27 -3.41 -22.18
N ASP A 203 -15.21 -2.61 -23.25
CA ASP A 203 -15.94 -1.34 -23.38
C ASP A 203 -17.45 -1.47 -23.16
N VAL A 204 -18.02 -2.63 -23.51
CA VAL A 204 -19.46 -2.93 -23.32
C VAL A 204 -19.86 -2.98 -21.84
N ASP A 205 -18.91 -3.18 -20.94
CA ASP A 205 -19.10 -3.25 -19.49
C ASP A 205 -18.68 -1.97 -18.75
N THR A 206 -18.18 -0.97 -19.47
CA THR A 206 -17.74 0.32 -18.91
C THR A 206 -18.70 1.47 -19.20
N ASP A 207 -18.49 2.60 -18.52
CA ASP A 207 -19.17 3.85 -18.80
C ASP A 207 -18.71 4.45 -20.15
N SER A 208 -19.31 5.57 -20.57
CA SER A 208 -19.00 6.19 -21.88
C SER A 208 -17.57 6.73 -22.01
N THR A 209 -16.83 6.84 -20.90
CA THR A 209 -15.40 7.21 -20.90
C THR A 209 -14.47 6.00 -20.88
N ASN A 210 -15.03 4.79 -20.84
CA ASN A 210 -14.30 3.53 -20.69
C ASN A 210 -13.33 3.50 -19.49
N ILE A 211 -13.74 4.10 -18.36
CA ILE A 211 -12.95 4.14 -17.12
C ILE A 211 -13.59 3.27 -16.04
N PHE A 212 -14.91 3.39 -15.86
CA PHE A 212 -15.64 2.74 -14.78
C PHE A 212 -16.45 1.56 -15.27
N THR A 213 -16.26 0.39 -14.67
CA THR A 213 -17.18 -0.74 -14.85
C THR A 213 -18.53 -0.36 -14.23
N TYR A 214 -19.61 -0.26 -15.02
CA TYR A 214 -20.86 0.31 -14.50
C TYR A 214 -21.60 -0.60 -13.52
N ARG A 215 -21.32 -1.91 -13.55
CA ARG A 215 -21.93 -2.90 -12.65
C ARG A 215 -21.28 -2.89 -11.26
N SER A 216 -19.96 -2.82 -11.21
CA SER A 216 -19.17 -2.87 -9.97
C SER A 216 -18.74 -1.50 -9.44
N CYS A 217 -18.94 -0.44 -10.23
CA CYS A 217 -18.54 0.93 -9.92
C CYS A 217 -17.04 1.05 -9.57
N CYS A 218 -16.19 0.27 -10.24
CA CYS A 218 -14.74 0.27 -10.05
C CYS A 218 -14.02 0.91 -11.24
N CYS A 219 -12.84 1.50 -11.03
CA CYS A 219 -11.96 1.93 -12.11
C CYS A 219 -10.84 0.91 -12.39
N SER A 220 -10.56 0.00 -11.44
CA SER A 220 -9.53 -1.03 -11.53
C SER A 220 -10.02 -2.35 -10.93
N GLU A 221 -9.59 -3.45 -11.53
CA GLU A 221 -9.80 -4.83 -11.07
C GLU A 221 -8.44 -5.47 -10.82
N PHE A 222 -8.16 -5.93 -9.60
CA PHE A 222 -6.90 -6.61 -9.30
C PHE A 222 -6.96 -8.05 -9.78
N ILE A 223 -5.92 -8.50 -10.48
CA ILE A 223 -5.85 -9.87 -10.96
C ILE A 223 -5.39 -10.77 -9.82
N ILE A 224 -6.14 -11.85 -9.57
CA ILE A 224 -5.89 -12.79 -8.47
C ILE A 224 -5.74 -14.21 -8.99
N ASP A 225 -4.97 -15.01 -8.25
CA ASP A 225 -5.01 -16.47 -8.37
C ASP A 225 -6.13 -17.02 -7.48
N GLN A 226 -7.09 -17.72 -8.08
CA GLN A 226 -8.26 -18.22 -7.36
C GLN A 226 -7.90 -19.25 -6.28
N ASN A 227 -6.76 -19.94 -6.41
CA ASN A 227 -6.38 -21.02 -5.49
C ASN A 227 -5.68 -20.53 -4.22
N SER A 228 -5.03 -19.36 -4.28
CA SER A 228 -4.27 -18.77 -3.17
C SER A 228 -4.88 -17.50 -2.59
N ILE A 229 -5.86 -16.88 -3.26
CA ILE A 229 -6.52 -15.66 -2.79
C ILE A 229 -7.09 -15.82 -1.38
N ARG A 230 -6.80 -14.84 -0.52
CA ARG A 230 -7.36 -14.79 0.84
C ARG A 230 -8.90 -14.76 0.80
N SER A 231 -9.54 -15.61 1.58
CA SER A 231 -10.98 -15.87 1.46
C SER A 231 -11.87 -14.65 1.72
N ASP A 232 -11.50 -13.79 2.68
CA ASP A 232 -12.24 -12.56 3.00
C ASP A 232 -12.25 -11.54 1.85
N ILE A 233 -11.15 -11.47 1.08
CA ILE A 233 -11.06 -10.64 -0.12
C ILE A 233 -11.93 -11.24 -1.23
N TYR A 234 -11.81 -12.55 -1.45
CA TYR A 234 -12.51 -13.25 -2.51
C TYR A 234 -14.03 -13.19 -2.35
N GLU A 235 -14.53 -13.51 -1.15
CA GLU A 235 -15.96 -13.50 -0.83
C GLU A 235 -16.59 -12.11 -0.96
N ARG A 236 -15.82 -11.05 -0.69
CA ARG A 236 -16.28 -9.66 -0.75
C ARG A 236 -16.02 -8.98 -2.09
N GLY A 237 -15.19 -9.59 -2.94
CA GLY A 237 -14.77 -9.02 -4.22
C GLY A 237 -14.10 -7.65 -4.10
N ASN A 238 -13.36 -7.39 -3.01
CA ASN A 238 -12.81 -6.06 -2.72
C ASN A 238 -11.32 -6.13 -2.36
N ALA A 239 -10.48 -5.70 -3.28
CA ALA A 239 -9.02 -5.66 -3.14
C ALA A 239 -8.55 -4.70 -2.03
N SER A 240 -9.36 -3.72 -1.63
CA SER A 240 -9.02 -2.77 -0.57
C SER A 240 -8.84 -3.43 0.80
N LEU A 241 -9.26 -4.69 0.96
CA LEU A 241 -9.07 -5.46 2.19
C LEU A 241 -7.65 -6.03 2.32
N LYS A 242 -6.85 -6.02 1.25
CA LYS A 242 -5.46 -6.46 1.28
C LYS A 242 -4.64 -5.67 2.31
N SER A 243 -4.81 -4.36 2.32
CA SER A 243 -4.12 -3.45 3.23
C SER A 243 -5.07 -2.37 3.73
N TYR A 244 -5.00 -2.03 5.02
CA TYR A 244 -5.81 -0.95 5.60
C TYR A 244 -5.58 0.40 4.90
N THR A 245 -4.39 0.62 4.34
CA THR A 245 -4.04 1.85 3.61
C THR A 245 -4.73 1.95 2.25
N TRP A 246 -5.30 0.85 1.73
CA TRP A 246 -5.97 0.82 0.43
C TRP A 246 -7.45 1.24 0.49
N GLY A 247 -7.98 1.48 1.70
CA GLY A 247 -9.36 1.89 1.97
C GLY A 247 -9.70 3.33 1.56
N SER A 248 -9.12 3.84 0.48
CA SER A 248 -9.34 5.19 -0.07
C SER A 248 -9.61 5.10 -1.58
N PRO A 249 -10.43 5.99 -2.18
CA PRO A 249 -10.69 5.96 -3.62
C PRO A 249 -9.43 6.21 -4.45
N VAL A 250 -9.36 5.63 -5.65
CA VAL A 250 -8.35 6.01 -6.64
C VAL A 250 -8.73 7.40 -7.17
N VAL A 251 -7.82 8.36 -7.05
CA VAL A 251 -8.06 9.75 -7.49
C VAL A 251 -7.20 10.13 -8.70
N LYS A 252 -6.11 9.39 -8.94
CA LYS A 252 -5.32 9.48 -10.17
C LYS A 252 -4.87 8.11 -10.63
N VAL A 253 -4.77 7.95 -11.94
CA VAL A 253 -4.08 6.83 -12.59
C VAL A 253 -2.92 7.44 -13.37
N ILE A 254 -1.70 7.00 -13.09
CA ILE A 254 -0.50 7.42 -13.80
C ILE A 254 -0.10 6.28 -14.72
N VAL A 255 -0.08 6.54 -16.02
CA VAL A 255 0.38 5.59 -17.04
C VAL A 255 1.75 6.06 -17.50
N TYR A 256 2.75 5.20 -17.38
CA TYR A 256 4.09 5.52 -17.86
C TYR A 256 4.25 5.10 -19.31
N ASP A 257 5.09 5.77 -20.09
CA ASP A 257 5.25 5.50 -21.53
C ASP A 257 6.18 4.31 -21.84
N TYR A 258 6.58 3.57 -20.81
CA TYR A 258 7.30 2.31 -20.93
C TYR A 258 6.44 1.15 -20.39
N HIS A 259 6.65 -0.03 -20.98
CA HIS A 259 5.98 -1.26 -20.61
C HIS A 259 7.03 -2.35 -20.37
N TYR A 260 6.62 -3.43 -19.72
CA TYR A 260 7.48 -4.59 -19.54
C TYR A 260 7.78 -5.21 -20.90
N GLU A 261 9.06 -5.22 -21.28
CA GLU A 261 9.58 -5.91 -22.45
C GLU A 261 10.10 -7.29 -22.01
N SER A 262 9.59 -8.36 -22.63
CA SER A 262 10.00 -9.74 -22.39
C SER A 262 11.35 -10.09 -23.01
#